data_AF-W1IQD3-F1
#
_entry.id   AF-W1IQD3-F1
#
_cell.length_a   1.000
_cell.length_b   1.000
_cell.length_c   1.000
_cell.angle_alpha   90.00
_cell.angle_beta   90.00
_cell.angle_gamma   90.00
#
_symmetry.space_group_name_H-M   'P 1'
#
loop_
_entity.id
_entity.type
_entity.pdbx_description
1 polymer ?
#
loop_
_entity_poly.entity_id
_entity_poly.type
_entity_poly.pdbx_seq_one_letter_code
_entity_poly.pdbx_strand_id
1 'polypeptide(L)'
;MIASEGENATLKTKAFNNAGGHVQVVGKGKLDITSDTLDGDKGKLLSGGDLTIEGKTLQLNKAITTGQHVRLNADSLSHQHGLIQQQGSAEALTVTVNRFMDNRKGRIENEGDVILKAESLDNSNGKILPRARATLR
;
A
#
# COMPACT_ATOMS: atom_id res chain seq x y z
N MET A 1 -3.21 18.37 -3.11
CA MET A 1 -4.23 17.32 -2.94
C MET A 1 -4.70 16.92 -4.33
N ILE A 2 -4.74 15.62 -4.63
CA ILE A 2 -5.36 15.06 -5.84
C ILE A 2 -6.60 14.31 -5.36
N ALA A 3 -7.79 14.67 -5.85
CA ALA A 3 -9.05 14.05 -5.45
C ALA A 3 -9.88 13.64 -6.67
N SER A 4 -10.57 12.49 -6.59
CA SER A 4 -11.56 12.04 -7.58
C SER A 4 -12.92 11.81 -6.89
N GLU A 5 -14.00 12.29 -7.50
CA GLU A 5 -15.38 12.29 -6.95
C GLU A 5 -16.14 10.98 -7.24
N GLY A 6 -15.60 9.83 -6.84
CA GLY A 6 -16.25 8.53 -7.08
C GLY A 6 -15.87 7.84 -8.39
N GLU A 7 -15.17 8.55 -9.27
CA GLU A 7 -14.61 7.99 -10.48
C GLU A 7 -13.28 7.28 -10.21
N ASN A 8 -12.98 6.28 -11.03
CA ASN A 8 -11.70 5.59 -10.98
C ASN A 8 -10.56 6.54 -11.38
N ALA A 9 -9.47 6.53 -10.63
CA ALA A 9 -8.27 7.26 -10.97
C ALA A 9 -7.14 6.29 -11.35
N THR A 10 -6.46 6.59 -12.46
CA THR A 10 -5.28 5.84 -12.89
C THR A 10 -4.12 6.80 -13.11
N LEU A 11 -2.98 6.50 -12.49
CA LEU A 11 -1.74 7.26 -12.64
C LEU A 11 -0.64 6.35 -13.19
N LYS A 12 -0.12 6.67 -14.38
CA LYS A 12 1.02 5.97 -14.98
C LYS A 12 2.15 6.95 -15.26
N THR A 13 3.29 6.77 -14.59
CA THR A 13 4.46 7.65 -14.71
C THR A 13 5.74 6.86 -14.47
N LYS A 14 6.92 7.43 -14.71
CA LYS A 14 8.18 6.83 -14.23
C LYS A 14 8.44 7.13 -12.77
N ALA A 15 8.18 8.38 -12.37
CA ALA A 15 8.37 8.84 -11.00
C ALA A 15 7.09 9.53 -10.53
N PHE A 16 6.62 9.15 -9.36
CA PHE A 16 5.52 9.79 -8.68
C PHE A 16 5.97 10.27 -7.29
N ASN A 17 5.83 11.57 -7.04
CA ASN A 17 6.08 12.18 -5.74
C ASN A 17 4.76 12.56 -5.07
N ASN A 18 4.47 11.90 -3.97
CA ASN A 18 3.40 12.16 -3.02
C ASN A 18 3.97 12.33 -1.59
N ALA A 19 5.23 12.72 -1.45
CA ALA A 19 5.86 12.95 -0.15
C ALA A 19 5.16 14.11 0.58
N GLY A 20 4.60 13.84 1.77
CA GLY A 20 3.72 14.76 2.48
C GLY A 20 2.43 15.13 1.74
N GLY A 21 2.18 14.51 0.59
CA GLY A 21 1.04 14.75 -0.27
C GLY A 21 -0.20 13.96 0.15
N HIS A 22 -1.27 14.15 -0.62
CA HIS A 22 -2.54 13.49 -0.38
C HIS A 22 -3.22 13.22 -1.72
N VAL A 23 -3.41 11.93 -2.04
CA VAL A 23 -4.26 11.43 -3.13
C VAL A 23 -5.46 10.71 -2.52
N GLN A 24 -6.66 11.04 -2.98
CA GLN A 24 -7.89 10.44 -2.50
C GLN A 24 -8.87 10.15 -3.65
N VAL A 25 -9.36 8.93 -3.75
CA VAL A 25 -10.55 8.60 -4.55
C VAL A 25 -11.68 8.35 -3.56
N VAL A 26 -12.77 9.13 -3.63
CA VAL A 26 -13.92 8.95 -2.73
C VAL A 26 -14.93 7.96 -3.32
N GLY A 27 -16.00 7.65 -2.58
CA GLY A 27 -17.06 6.76 -3.06
C GLY A 27 -16.59 5.31 -3.20
N LYS A 28 -16.90 4.67 -4.33
CA LYS A 28 -16.46 3.30 -4.66
C LYS A 28 -15.39 3.28 -5.76
N GLY A 29 -14.87 4.45 -6.15
CA GLY A 29 -13.86 4.56 -7.20
C GLY A 29 -12.56 3.89 -6.77
N LYS A 30 -11.89 3.24 -7.72
CA LYS A 30 -10.57 2.64 -7.49
C LYS A 30 -9.43 3.62 -7.77
N LEU A 31 -8.28 3.36 -7.17
CA LEU A 31 -7.03 4.08 -7.41
C LEU A 31 -5.97 3.09 -7.89
N ASP A 32 -5.56 3.21 -9.15
CA ASP A 32 -4.50 2.42 -9.75
C ASP A 32 -3.26 3.31 -10.00
N ILE A 33 -2.14 2.98 -9.36
CA ILE A 33 -0.86 3.71 -9.52
C ILE A 33 0.18 2.76 -10.10
N THR A 34 0.74 3.11 -11.25
CA THR A 34 1.88 2.41 -11.85
C THR A 34 3.04 3.38 -12.00
N SER A 35 4.14 3.14 -11.28
CA SER A 35 5.34 3.98 -11.36
C SER A 35 6.63 3.21 -11.10
N ASP A 36 7.70 3.44 -11.86
CA ASP A 36 9.01 2.84 -11.52
C ASP A 36 9.42 3.21 -10.09
N THR A 37 9.23 4.48 -9.71
CA THR A 37 9.52 5.00 -8.38
C THR A 37 8.32 5.76 -7.82
N LEU A 38 7.94 5.43 -6.59
CA LEU A 38 6.97 6.15 -5.79
C LEU A 38 7.65 6.64 -4.52
N ASP A 39 7.71 7.96 -4.33
CA ASP A 39 7.99 8.58 -3.04
C ASP A 39 6.66 9.04 -2.43
N GLY A 40 6.13 8.27 -1.48
CA GLY A 40 4.93 8.57 -0.72
C GLY A 40 5.20 8.85 0.75
N ASP A 41 6.44 9.15 1.13
CA ASP A 41 6.83 9.32 2.53
C ASP A 41 6.01 10.42 3.22
N LYS A 42 5.43 10.12 4.39
CA LYS A 42 4.51 11.01 5.14
C LYS A 42 3.25 11.40 4.37
N GLY A 43 3.02 10.81 3.20
CA GLY A 43 1.88 11.08 2.34
C GLY A 43 0.67 10.21 2.66
N LYS A 44 -0.41 10.46 1.93
CA LYS A 44 -1.66 9.67 1.99
C LYS A 44 -2.06 9.19 0.61
N LEU A 45 -2.43 7.92 0.49
CA LEU A 45 -3.00 7.28 -0.69
C LEU A 45 -4.28 6.56 -0.26
N LEU A 46 -5.42 7.18 -0.52
CA LEU A 46 -6.72 6.73 -0.02
C LEU A 46 -7.64 6.37 -1.18
N SER A 47 -8.20 5.17 -1.19
CA SER A 47 -9.21 4.73 -2.14
C SER A 47 -10.49 4.33 -1.43
N GLY A 48 -11.63 4.81 -1.93
CA GLY A 48 -12.96 4.37 -1.49
C GLY A 48 -13.37 3.01 -2.07
N GLY A 49 -12.67 2.56 -3.12
CA GLY A 49 -12.73 1.22 -3.68
C GLY A 49 -11.37 0.52 -3.59
N ASP A 50 -11.00 -0.22 -4.64
CA ASP A 50 -9.71 -0.93 -4.69
C ASP A 50 -8.54 0.06 -4.78
N LEU A 51 -7.41 -0.33 -4.21
CA LEU A 51 -6.14 0.37 -4.31
C LEU A 51 -5.07 -0.59 -4.82
N THR A 52 -4.60 -0.34 -6.04
CA THR A 52 -3.48 -1.08 -6.64
C THR A 52 -2.30 -0.15 -6.83
N ILE A 53 -1.13 -0.55 -6.32
CA ILE A 53 0.13 0.18 -6.50
C ILE A 53 1.17 -0.79 -7.06
N GLU A 54 1.71 -0.46 -8.23
CA GLU A 54 2.74 -1.22 -8.92
C GLU A 54 3.96 -0.35 -9.16
N GLY A 55 5.14 -0.87 -8.83
CA GLY A 55 6.38 -0.18 -9.14
C GLY A 55 7.63 -1.02 -8.97
N LYS A 56 8.81 -0.38 -9.07
CA LYS A 56 10.08 -1.03 -8.71
C LYS A 56 10.47 -0.66 -7.29
N THR A 57 10.44 0.63 -6.97
CA THR A 57 10.79 1.15 -5.64
C THR A 57 9.64 1.95 -5.06
N LEU A 58 9.12 1.50 -3.92
CA LEU A 58 8.06 2.18 -3.18
C LEU A 58 8.60 2.66 -1.82
N GLN A 59 8.55 3.97 -1.58
CA GLN A 59 8.82 4.58 -0.28
C GLN A 59 7.50 5.06 0.32
N LEU A 60 7.08 4.43 1.42
CA LEU A 60 5.82 4.66 2.11
C LEU A 60 6.07 4.81 3.63
N ASN A 61 7.20 5.42 4.01
CA ASN A 61 7.54 5.63 5.40
C ASN A 61 6.64 6.70 6.01
N LYS A 62 6.08 6.46 7.19
CA LYS A 62 5.12 7.36 7.85
C LYS A 62 3.89 7.67 6.98
N ALA A 63 3.66 6.91 5.92
CA ALA A 63 2.56 7.09 4.99
C ALA A 63 1.29 6.40 5.51
N ILE A 64 0.14 6.82 5.01
CA ILE A 64 -1.15 6.14 5.22
C ILE A 64 -1.67 5.69 3.85
N THR A 65 -1.82 4.38 3.69
CA THR A 65 -2.23 3.73 2.43
C THR A 65 -3.46 2.87 2.71
N THR A 66 -4.64 3.26 2.20
CA THR A 66 -5.90 2.58 2.52
C THR A 66 -6.78 2.36 1.30
N GLY A 67 -7.48 1.21 1.27
CA GLY A 67 -8.47 0.88 0.24
C GLY A 67 -9.48 -0.16 0.75
N GLN A 68 -10.55 -0.39 -0.01
CA GLN A 68 -11.47 -1.52 0.24
C GLN A 68 -10.77 -2.86 0.00
N HIS A 69 -9.98 -2.95 -1.08
CA HIS A 69 -9.02 -4.03 -1.30
C HIS A 69 -7.66 -3.42 -1.65
N VAL A 70 -6.59 -3.88 -1.02
CA VAL A 70 -5.24 -3.32 -1.20
C VAL A 70 -4.30 -4.35 -1.80
N ARG A 71 -3.68 -3.96 -2.93
CA ARG A 71 -2.67 -4.75 -3.64
C ARG A 71 -1.44 -3.89 -3.93
N LEU A 72 -0.28 -4.38 -3.50
CA LEU A 72 1.03 -3.74 -3.69
C LEU A 72 1.98 -4.72 -4.37
N ASN A 73 2.58 -4.31 -5.49
CA ASN A 73 3.61 -5.06 -6.19
C ASN A 73 4.86 -4.18 -6.38
N ALA A 74 6.01 -4.65 -5.91
CA ALA A 74 7.27 -3.91 -5.99
C ALA A 74 8.49 -4.80 -6.15
N ASP A 75 9.64 -4.23 -6.53
CA ASP A 75 10.93 -4.89 -6.30
C ASP A 75 11.45 -4.63 -4.89
N SER A 76 11.15 -3.45 -4.34
CA SER A 76 11.51 -3.06 -2.97
C SER A 76 10.47 -2.12 -2.37
N LEU A 77 10.22 -2.28 -1.07
CA LEU A 77 9.26 -1.49 -0.31
C LEU A 77 9.87 -1.05 1.03
N SER A 78 9.89 0.26 1.28
CA SER A 78 10.11 0.83 2.61
C SER A 78 8.79 1.33 3.18
N HIS A 79 8.37 0.80 4.32
CA HIS A 79 7.11 1.10 4.99
C HIS A 79 7.32 1.40 6.49
N GLN A 80 8.44 2.04 6.82
CA GLN A 80 8.81 2.28 8.21
C GLN A 80 7.84 3.28 8.86
N HIS A 81 7.34 2.98 10.05
CA HIS A 81 6.37 3.83 10.75
C HIS A 81 5.08 4.15 9.96
N GLY A 82 4.82 3.46 8.85
CA GLY A 82 3.63 3.68 8.03
C GLY A 82 2.46 2.81 8.47
N LEU A 83 1.32 3.05 7.83
CA LEU A 83 0.12 2.22 7.89
C LEU A 83 -0.33 1.82 6.48
N ILE A 84 -0.42 0.52 6.23
CA ILE A 84 -1.17 -0.07 5.12
C ILE A 84 -2.38 -0.77 5.72
N GLN A 85 -3.59 -0.35 5.33
CA GLN A 85 -4.82 -0.90 5.88
C GLN A 85 -5.82 -1.19 4.78
N GLN A 86 -6.37 -2.41 4.80
CA GLN A 86 -7.53 -2.75 4.00
C GLN A 86 -8.79 -2.68 4.87
N GLN A 87 -9.83 -2.03 4.34
CA GLN A 87 -11.11 -1.84 5.03
C GLN A 87 -12.12 -2.96 4.73
N GLY A 88 -12.09 -3.52 3.52
CA GLY A 88 -12.93 -4.65 3.14
C GLY A 88 -12.34 -5.97 3.64
N SER A 89 -13.19 -6.97 3.88
CA SER A 89 -12.79 -8.30 4.34
C SER A 89 -13.04 -9.42 3.33
N ALA A 90 -13.56 -9.09 2.14
CA ALA A 90 -13.93 -10.07 1.12
C ALA A 90 -12.71 -10.68 0.42
N GLU A 91 -11.63 -9.92 0.28
CA GLU A 91 -10.36 -10.37 -0.29
C GLU A 91 -9.20 -10.23 0.70
N ALA A 92 -8.10 -10.90 0.42
CA ALA A 92 -6.87 -10.74 1.18
C ALA A 92 -6.16 -9.43 0.80
N LEU A 93 -5.56 -8.77 1.80
CA LEU A 93 -4.58 -7.72 1.56
C LEU A 93 -3.31 -8.38 1.02
N THR A 94 -2.83 -7.94 -0.14
CA THR A 94 -1.67 -8.55 -0.81
C THR A 94 -0.52 -7.56 -0.95
N VAL A 95 0.67 -7.96 -0.49
CA VAL A 95 1.93 -7.22 -0.72
C VAL A 95 2.96 -8.20 -1.28
N THR A 96 3.34 -8.01 -2.53
CA THR A 96 4.37 -8.79 -3.21
C THR A 96 5.58 -7.90 -3.48
N VAL A 97 6.71 -8.26 -2.89
CA VAL A 97 7.99 -7.56 -3.04
C VAL A 97 9.01 -8.55 -3.56
N ASN A 98 9.63 -8.30 -4.72
CA ASN A 98 10.52 -9.28 -5.33
C ASN A 98 11.84 -9.44 -4.56
N ARG A 99 12.29 -8.40 -3.86
CA ARG A 99 13.54 -8.41 -3.08
C ARG A 99 13.24 -8.10 -1.61
N PHE A 100 13.50 -6.86 -1.19
CA PHE A 100 13.51 -6.47 0.22
C PHE A 100 12.31 -5.61 0.61
N MET A 101 11.69 -5.99 1.73
CA MET A 101 10.61 -5.26 2.38
C MET A 101 11.04 -4.82 3.78
N ASP A 102 11.05 -3.51 4.04
CA ASP A 102 11.27 -2.92 5.37
C ASP A 102 9.94 -2.45 5.95
N ASN A 103 9.44 -3.17 6.96
CA ASN A 103 8.25 -2.82 7.73
C ASN A 103 8.60 -2.45 9.19
N ARG A 104 9.82 -1.98 9.46
CA ARG A 104 10.21 -1.64 10.84
C ARG A 104 9.31 -0.57 11.43
N LYS A 105 8.72 -0.87 12.58
CA LYS A 105 7.75 0.01 13.27
C LYS A 105 6.53 0.38 12.42
N GLY A 106 6.34 -0.24 11.25
CA GLY A 106 5.18 -0.09 10.37
C GLY A 106 4.05 -1.04 10.76
N ARG A 107 2.88 -0.85 10.15
CA ARG A 107 1.66 -1.62 10.44
C ARG A 107 0.96 -2.00 9.14
N ILE A 108 0.71 -3.29 8.97
CA ILE A 108 -0.10 -3.84 7.86
C ILE A 108 -1.31 -4.54 8.47
N GLU A 109 -2.51 -4.10 8.11
CA GLU A 109 -3.76 -4.47 8.79
C GLU A 109 -4.84 -4.87 7.80
N ASN A 110 -5.56 -5.96 8.10
CA ASN A 110 -6.75 -6.35 7.38
C ASN A 110 -7.75 -7.07 8.30
N GLU A 111 -9.04 -6.81 8.09
CA GLU A 111 -10.15 -7.56 8.70
C GLU A 111 -10.34 -8.96 8.10
N GLY A 112 -9.65 -9.26 7.00
CA GLY A 112 -9.53 -10.59 6.40
C GLY A 112 -8.12 -11.17 6.52
N ASP A 113 -7.67 -11.82 5.45
CA ASP A 113 -6.34 -12.40 5.34
C ASP A 113 -5.29 -11.37 4.92
N VAL A 114 -4.04 -11.57 5.36
CA VAL A 114 -2.88 -10.81 4.86
C VAL A 114 -1.93 -11.80 4.19
N ILE A 115 -1.57 -11.53 2.93
CA ILE A 115 -0.61 -12.33 2.17
C ILE A 115 0.58 -11.42 1.84
N LEU A 116 1.75 -11.77 2.40
CA LEU A 116 3.01 -11.11 2.11
C LEU A 116 3.93 -12.08 1.37
N LYS A 117 4.58 -11.58 0.33
CA LYS A 117 5.65 -12.30 -0.36
C LYS A 117 6.88 -11.39 -0.45
N ALA A 118 8.01 -11.83 0.06
CA ALA A 118 9.28 -11.10 -0.02
C ALA A 118 10.48 -12.04 0.06
N GLU A 119 11.54 -11.79 -0.72
CA GLU A 119 12.80 -12.52 -0.56
C GLU A 119 13.41 -12.27 0.82
N SER A 120 13.31 -11.02 1.29
CA SER A 120 13.73 -10.63 2.64
C SER A 120 12.77 -9.62 3.23
N LEU A 121 12.43 -9.80 4.50
CA LEU A 121 11.52 -8.96 5.27
C LEU A 121 12.20 -8.55 6.59
N ASP A 122 12.39 -7.25 6.78
CA ASP A 122 12.67 -6.69 8.11
C ASP A 122 11.37 -6.16 8.72
N ASN A 123 10.82 -6.90 9.68
CA ASN A 123 9.62 -6.51 10.43
C ASN A 123 9.97 -6.16 11.89
N SER A 124 11.19 -5.70 12.16
CA SER A 124 11.64 -5.41 13.54
C SER A 124 10.78 -4.30 14.17
N ASN A 125 10.09 -4.63 15.26
CA ASN A 125 9.08 -3.76 15.91
C ASN A 125 7.90 -3.36 15.01
N GLY A 126 7.76 -3.97 13.82
CA GLY A 126 6.60 -3.81 12.95
C GLY A 126 5.46 -4.76 13.35
N LYS A 127 4.27 -4.52 12.80
CA LYS A 127 3.09 -5.37 13.03
C LYS A 127 2.44 -5.76 11.72
N ILE A 128 2.06 -7.03 11.64
CA ILE A 128 1.23 -7.59 10.57
C ILE A 128 0.02 -8.19 11.28
N LEU A 129 -1.13 -7.58 11.10
CA LEU A 129 -2.35 -7.82 11.89
C LEU A 129 -3.49 -8.25 10.95
N PRO A 130 -3.54 -9.54 10.55
CA PRO A 130 -4.75 -10.11 9.98
C PRO A 130 -5.77 -10.37 11.09
N ARG A 131 -7.07 -10.32 10.77
CA ARG A 131 -8.12 -10.88 11.65
C ARG A 131 -8.37 -12.36 11.41
N ALA A 132 -8.14 -12.83 10.18
CA ALA A 132 -8.28 -14.25 9.82
C ALA A 132 -6.91 -14.97 9.81
N ARG A 133 -6.13 -14.84 8.73
CA ARG A 133 -4.82 -15.51 8.62
C ARG A 133 -3.74 -14.62 7.99
N ALA A 134 -2.49 -14.75 8.47
CA ALA A 134 -1.31 -14.26 7.77
C ALA A 134 -0.61 -15.39 7.02
N THR A 135 -0.22 -15.14 5.78
CA THR A 135 0.67 -16.00 4.99
C THR A 135 1.90 -15.21 4.59
N LEU A 136 3.09 -15.68 4.97
CA LEU A 136 4.39 -15.15 4.51
C LEU A 136 5.05 -16.17 3.59
N ARG A 137 5.47 -15.74 2.40
CA ARG A 137 6.09 -16.59 1.37
C ARG A 137 7.40 -16.01 0.86
#